data_AF-A0A8T0TFB6-F1
#
_entry.id   AF-A0A8T0TFB6-F1
#
_cell.length_a   1.000
_cell.length_b   1.000
_cell.length_c   1.000
_cell.angle_alpha   90.00
_cell.angle_beta   90.00
_cell.angle_gamma   90.00
#
_symmetry.space_group_name_H-M   'P 1'
#
loop_
_entity.id
_entity.type
_entity.pdbx_description
1 polymer ?
#
loop_
_entity_poly.entity_id
_entity_poly.type
_entity_poly.pdbx_seq_one_letter_code
_entity_poly.pdbx_strand_id
1 'polypeptide(L)'
;TDEHLFKECNISSRVWGSLHISIRNDSFRRPWETDPVNTLPKTVSVDMLLMLLWHIWKARNDLVFDRHDLSPTGIIRKTLRDIDTWSCRYKRVRPDVYVWRELL
;
A
#
# COMPACT_ATOMS: atom_id res chain seq x y z
N THR A 1 -15.84 1.70 10.34
CA THR A 1 -14.99 0.57 10.77
C THR A 1 -13.68 0.61 9.99
N ASP A 2 -12.68 -0.11 10.47
CA ASP A 2 -11.39 -0.32 9.79
C ASP A 2 -11.54 -1.07 8.45
N GLU A 3 -12.51 -1.99 8.34
CA GLU A 3 -12.87 -2.62 7.06
C GLU A 3 -13.34 -1.58 6.03
N HIS A 4 -14.23 -0.67 6.43
CA HIS A 4 -14.63 0.42 5.54
C HIS A 4 -13.44 1.28 5.10
N LEU A 5 -12.44 1.48 5.96
CA LEU A 5 -11.26 2.29 5.68
C LEU A 5 -10.31 1.66 4.67
N PHE A 6 -10.00 0.38 4.82
CA PHE A 6 -8.95 -0.29 4.06
C PHE A 6 -9.44 -1.20 2.94
N LYS A 7 -10.76 -1.34 2.77
CA LYS A 7 -11.34 -2.23 1.76
C LYS A 7 -12.51 -1.60 1.04
N GLU A 8 -13.53 -1.14 1.76
CA GLU A 8 -14.80 -0.72 1.15
C GLU A 8 -14.84 0.74 0.70
N CYS A 9 -13.98 1.60 1.26
CA CYS A 9 -13.95 3.00 0.87
C CYS A 9 -13.52 3.12 -0.59
N ASN A 10 -14.19 4.02 -1.32
CA ASN A 10 -13.96 4.25 -2.75
C ASN A 10 -12.46 4.47 -3.06
N ILE A 11 -11.77 5.27 -2.23
CA ILE A 11 -10.34 5.52 -2.45
C ILE A 11 -9.49 4.24 -2.29
N SER A 12 -9.79 3.44 -1.28
CA SER A 12 -9.08 2.19 -1.02
C SER A 12 -9.32 1.18 -2.15
N SER A 13 -10.57 0.98 -2.54
CA SER A 13 -10.92 0.08 -3.65
C SER A 13 -10.24 0.49 -4.96
N ARG A 14 -10.13 1.79 -5.23
CA ARG A 14 -9.46 2.30 -6.43
C ARG A 14 -7.95 2.13 -6.37
N VAL A 15 -7.32 2.27 -5.20
CA VAL A 15 -5.88 1.99 -5.02
C VAL A 15 -5.60 0.51 -5.26
N TRP A 16 -6.36 -0.38 -4.62
CA TRP A 16 -6.22 -1.83 -4.81
C TRP A 16 -6.45 -2.25 -6.26
N GLY A 17 -7.49 -1.70 -6.90
CA GLY A 17 -7.78 -1.92 -8.32
C GLY A 17 -6.66 -1.45 -9.25
N SER A 18 -6.00 -0.33 -8.93
CA SER A 18 -4.88 0.20 -9.74
C SER A 18 -3.65 -0.71 -9.69
N LEU A 19 -3.45 -1.41 -8.58
CA LEU A 19 -2.32 -2.32 -8.37
C LEU A 19 -2.64 -3.77 -8.77
N HIS A 20 -3.87 -4.04 -9.23
CA HIS A 20 -4.38 -5.40 -9.46
C HIS A 20 -4.25 -6.32 -8.24
N ILE A 21 -4.26 -5.74 -7.03
CA ILE A 21 -4.19 -6.48 -5.77
C ILE A 21 -5.62 -6.71 -5.27
N SER A 22 -5.99 -7.97 -5.06
CA SER A 22 -7.27 -8.32 -4.45
C SER A 22 -7.10 -8.58 -2.95
N ILE A 23 -7.60 -7.67 -2.11
CA ILE A 23 -7.70 -7.89 -0.67
C ILE A 23 -8.87 -8.83 -0.40
N ARG A 24 -8.57 -10.06 0.03
CA ARG A 24 -9.58 -11.07 0.41
C ARG A 24 -9.82 -10.99 1.91
N ASN A 25 -11.10 -10.99 2.32
CA ASN A 25 -11.50 -10.98 3.73
C ASN A 25 -10.85 -9.83 4.52
N ASP A 26 -10.27 -10.17 5.67
CA ASP A 26 -9.57 -9.28 6.61
C ASP A 26 -8.05 -9.25 6.36
N SER A 27 -7.57 -9.59 5.17
CA SER A 27 -6.11 -9.70 4.92
C SER A 27 -5.37 -8.39 5.17
N PHE A 28 -6.04 -7.24 5.07
CA PHE A 28 -5.49 -5.93 5.47
C PHE A 28 -5.17 -5.82 6.96
N ARG A 29 -5.86 -6.57 7.84
CA ARG A 29 -5.57 -6.64 9.28
C ARG A 29 -4.31 -7.44 9.58
N ARG A 30 -3.93 -8.32 8.65
CA ARG A 30 -2.78 -9.21 8.78
C ARG A 30 -1.98 -9.20 7.47
N PRO A 31 -1.28 -8.09 7.17
CA PRO A 31 -0.48 -7.98 5.95
C PRO A 31 0.55 -9.12 5.80
N TRP A 32 1.05 -9.65 6.92
CA TRP A 32 1.97 -10.78 6.98
C TRP A 32 1.33 -12.15 6.66
N GLU A 33 -0.01 -12.25 6.72
CA GLU A 33 -0.77 -13.43 6.26
C GLU A 33 -1.30 -13.26 4.84
N THR A 34 -1.13 -12.08 4.24
CA THR A 34 -1.51 -11.86 2.84
C THR A 34 -0.47 -12.55 1.96
N ASP A 35 -0.90 -13.52 1.16
CA ASP A 35 -0.06 -14.02 0.08
C ASP A 35 -0.04 -12.94 -1.01
N PRO A 36 1.09 -12.24 -1.23
CA PRO A 36 1.18 -11.31 -2.34
C PRO A 36 0.88 -12.07 -3.65
N VAL A 37 0.54 -11.34 -4.71
CA VAL A 37 0.51 -11.94 -6.06
C VAL A 37 1.75 -12.83 -6.21
N ASN A 38 1.57 -14.10 -6.62
CA ASN A 38 2.57 -15.20 -6.57
C ASN A 38 3.99 -14.87 -7.07
N THR A 39 4.17 -13.71 -7.69
CA THR A 39 5.41 -13.17 -8.26
C THR A 39 6.14 -12.18 -7.36
N LEU A 40 5.54 -11.66 -6.28
CA LEU A 40 6.17 -10.62 -5.45
C LEU A 40 7.02 -11.21 -4.32
N PRO A 41 8.21 -10.63 -4.04
CA PRO A 41 9.06 -11.06 -2.95
C PRO A 41 8.39 -10.93 -1.58
N LYS A 42 8.38 -12.00 -0.79
CA LYS A 42 7.82 -12.02 0.57
C LYS A 42 8.71 -11.32 1.59
N THR A 43 10.00 -11.14 1.29
CA THR A 43 11.00 -10.61 2.22
C THR A 43 10.70 -9.20 2.72
N VAL A 44 10.07 -8.38 1.88
CA VAL A 44 9.73 -6.97 2.19
C VAL A 44 8.23 -6.69 2.08
N SER A 45 7.40 -7.72 1.84
CA SER A 45 5.97 -7.54 1.53
C SER A 45 5.21 -6.83 2.64
N VAL A 46 5.50 -7.17 3.90
CA VAL A 46 4.87 -6.56 5.08
C VAL A 46 5.15 -5.06 5.11
N ASP A 47 6.40 -4.66 4.92
CA ASP A 47 6.79 -3.25 4.97
C ASP A 47 6.13 -2.45 3.83
N MET A 48 6.10 -3.02 2.62
CA MET A 48 5.47 -2.39 1.45
C MET A 48 3.96 -2.23 1.64
N LEU A 49 3.29 -3.27 2.12
CA LEU A 49 1.85 -3.23 2.42
C LEU A 49 1.53 -2.25 3.55
N LEU A 50 2.35 -2.19 4.60
CA LEU A 50 2.16 -1.24 5.70
C LEU A 50 2.35 0.21 5.24
N MET A 51 3.36 0.49 4.41
CA MET A 51 3.54 1.83 3.83
C MET A 51 2.35 2.23 2.95
N LEU A 52 1.81 1.32 2.14
CA LEU A 52 0.64 1.58 1.31
C LEU A 52 -0.63 1.82 2.16
N LEU A 53 -0.90 0.93 3.14
CA LEU A 53 -2.02 1.07 4.07
C LEU A 53 -1.94 2.40 4.84
N TRP A 54 -0.75 2.81 5.26
CA TRP A 54 -0.53 4.09 5.91
C TRP A 54 -0.95 5.29 5.05
N HIS A 55 -0.60 5.29 3.76
CA HIS A 55 -1.02 6.37 2.85
C HIS A 55 -2.50 6.32 2.49
N ILE A 56 -3.12 5.13 2.42
CA ILE A 56 -4.58 4.99 2.27
C ILE A 56 -5.30 5.59 3.50
N TRP A 57 -4.84 5.26 4.70
CA TRP A 57 -5.39 5.82 5.94
C TRP A 57 -5.25 7.34 5.97
N LYS A 58 -4.07 7.86 5.65
CA LYS A 58 -3.81 9.29 5.62
C LYS A 58 -4.69 10.02 4.60
N ALA A 59 -4.79 9.51 3.38
CA ALA A 59 -5.63 10.12 2.34
C ALA A 59 -7.10 10.19 2.74
N ARG A 60 -7.62 9.16 3.42
CA ARG A 60 -8.98 9.24 3.98
C ARG A 60 -9.10 10.29 5.08
N ASN A 61 -8.12 10.38 5.98
CA ASN A 61 -8.16 11.42 7.03
C ASN A 61 -8.10 12.82 6.42
N ASP A 62 -7.23 13.07 5.45
CA ASP A 62 -7.15 14.34 4.71
C ASP A 62 -8.51 14.66 4.06
N LEU A 63 -9.23 13.67 3.52
CA LEU A 63 -10.57 13.86 2.97
C LEU A 63 -11.62 14.21 4.04
N VAL A 64 -11.59 13.53 5.19
CA VAL A 64 -12.59 13.71 6.26
C VAL A 64 -12.40 15.04 6.99
N PHE A 65 -11.15 15.38 7.31
CA PHE A 65 -10.84 16.54 8.16
C PHE A 65 -10.56 17.80 7.33
N ASP A 66 -9.85 17.68 6.21
CA ASP A 66 -9.39 18.81 5.41
C ASP A 66 -10.13 18.95 4.07
N ARG A 67 -11.08 18.05 3.77
CA ARG A 67 -11.79 17.96 2.48
C ARG A 67 -10.85 17.85 1.27
N HIS A 68 -9.65 17.34 1.51
CA HIS A 68 -8.64 17.18 0.48
C HIS A 68 -8.71 15.76 -0.09
N ASP A 69 -9.21 15.65 -1.31
CA ASP A 69 -9.28 14.37 -2.01
C ASP A 69 -7.97 14.07 -2.76
N LEU A 70 -7.27 13.03 -2.31
CA LEU A 70 -6.06 12.52 -2.96
C LEU A 70 -6.43 11.43 -3.96
N SER A 71 -5.97 11.58 -5.19
CA SER A 71 -6.16 10.52 -6.20
C SER A 71 -5.40 9.24 -5.83
N PRO A 72 -5.86 8.05 -6.29
CA PRO A 72 -5.15 6.78 -6.08
C PRO A 72 -3.68 6.85 -6.52
N THR A 73 -3.42 7.46 -7.68
CA THR A 73 -2.05 7.68 -8.18
C THR A 73 -1.24 8.59 -7.26
N GLY A 74 -1.88 9.59 -6.62
CA GLY A 74 -1.23 10.44 -5.62
C GLY A 74 -0.79 9.66 -4.38
N ILE A 75 -1.62 8.74 -3.90
CA ILE A 75 -1.34 7.85 -2.77
C ILE A 75 -0.18 6.91 -3.10
N ILE A 76 -0.23 6.29 -4.27
CA ILE A 76 0.83 5.42 -4.80
C ILE A 76 2.16 6.19 -4.91
N ARG A 77 2.16 7.38 -5.52
CA ARG A 77 3.36 8.22 -5.61
C ARG A 77 3.93 8.63 -4.25
N LYS A 78 3.07 8.88 -3.25
CA LYS A 78 3.52 9.14 -1.86
C LYS A 78 4.20 7.89 -1.28
N THR A 79 3.62 6.71 -1.50
CA THR A 79 4.18 5.42 -1.08
C THR A 79 5.55 5.17 -1.73
N LEU A 80 5.67 5.38 -3.05
CA LEU A 80 6.94 5.26 -3.78
C LEU A 80 8.04 6.17 -3.25
N ARG A 81 7.70 7.44 -2.92
CA ARG A 81 8.67 8.36 -2.34
C ARG A 81 9.19 7.87 -0.98
N ASP A 82 8.32 7.30 -0.15
CA ASP A 82 8.74 6.75 1.14
C ASP A 82 9.63 5.51 0.94
N ILE A 83 9.30 4.63 -0.02
CA ILE A 83 10.14 3.49 -0.42
C ILE A 83 11.52 3.96 -0.87
N ASP A 84 11.59 4.95 -1.76
CA ASP A 84 12.85 5.48 -2.28
C ASP A 84 13.67 6.11 -1.14
N THR A 85 13.02 6.87 -0.26
CA THR A 85 13.66 7.52 0.90
C THR A 85 14.21 6.48 1.89
N TRP A 86 13.50 5.37 2.09
CA TRP A 86 13.86 4.35 3.08
C TRP A 86 14.66 3.19 2.48
N SER A 87 14.93 3.22 1.17
CA SER A 87 15.67 2.19 0.42
C SER A 87 17.03 1.83 1.04
N CYS A 88 17.67 2.80 1.72
CA CYS A 88 18.94 2.61 2.42
C CYS A 88 18.88 1.60 3.58
N ARG A 89 17.68 1.28 4.10
CA ARG A 89 17.46 0.26 5.15
C ARG A 89 17.41 -1.16 4.58
N TYR A 90 17.14 -1.30 3.29
CA TYR A 90 16.93 -2.58 2.62
C TYR A 90 18.15 -3.04 1.80
N LYS A 91 19.37 -2.61 2.13
CA LYS A 91 20.58 -2.85 1.31
C LYS A 91 20.77 -4.30 0.86
N ARG A 92 20.47 -5.27 1.75
CA ARG A 92 20.64 -6.71 1.47
C ARG A 92 19.53 -7.30 0.61
N VAL A 93 18.35 -6.68 0.59
CA VAL A 93 17.13 -7.14 -0.08
C VAL A 93 16.64 -6.08 -1.08
N ARG A 94 17.57 -5.25 -1.57
CA ARG A 94 17.27 -4.14 -2.48
C ARG A 94 16.63 -4.59 -3.79
N PRO A 95 17.02 -5.74 -4.40
CA PRO A 95 16.30 -6.28 -5.56
C PRO A 95 14.81 -6.51 -5.26
N ASP A 96 14.48 -7.03 -4.07
CA ASP A 96 13.10 -7.29 -3.69
C ASP A 96 12.28 -5.99 -3.58
N VAL A 97 12.88 -4.93 -3.04
CA VAL A 97 12.27 -3.59 -2.98
C VAL A 97 12.02 -3.04 -4.38
N TYR A 98 12.93 -3.24 -5.34
CA TYR A 98 12.73 -2.81 -6.72
C TYR A 98 11.54 -3.52 -7.38
N VAL A 99 11.37 -4.83 -7.17
CA VAL A 99 10.22 -5.56 -7.70
C VAL A 99 8.89 -4.99 -7.17
N TRP A 100 8.83 -4.65 -5.89
CA TRP A 100 7.68 -3.99 -5.30
C TRP A 100 7.45 -2.57 -5.83
N ARG A 101 8.54 -1.83 -6.07
CA ARG A 101 8.49 -0.48 -6.63
C ARG A 101 7.95 -0.45 -8.06
N GLU A 102 8.25 -1.46 -8.88
CA GLU A 102 7.72 -1.56 -10.25
C GLU A 102 6.22 -1.91 -10.29
N LEU A 103 5.70 -2.53 -9.24
CA LEU A 103 4.27 -2.79 -9.09
C LEU A 103 3.49 -1.53 -8.69
N LEU A 104 4.06 -0.74 -7.78
CA LEU A 104 3.47 0.47 -7.22
C LEU A 104 3.53 1.62 -8.22
#